data_AF-A0A376UFS9-F1
#
_entry.id   AF-A0A376UFS9-F1
#
_cell.length_a   1.000
_cell.length_b   1.000
_cell.length_c   1.000
_cell.angle_alpha   90.00
_cell.angle_beta   90.00
_cell.angle_gamma   90.00
#
_symmetry.space_group_name_H-M   'P 1'
#
loop_
_entity.id
_entity.type
_entity.pdbx_description
1 polymer ?
#
loop_
_entity_poly.entity_id
_entity_poly.type
_entity_poly.pdbx_seq_one_letter_code
_entity_poly.pdbx_strand_id
1 'polypeptide(L)'
;MGPQVIRADGLLVSDLLQAIIPLFELDSYAPPLVMMAAVEGDTLDPEVERRYRNALSLQAPCPDIIRINRFAFMNGRKKPLRSLSQANERSTGIFF
;
A
#
# COMPACT_ATOMS: atom_id res chain seq x y z
N MET A 1 -15.76 -12.64 12.89
CA MET A 1 -15.65 -12.67 11.42
C MET A 1 -14.32 -12.03 11.05
N GLY A 2 -13.47 -12.72 10.28
CA GLY A 2 -12.17 -12.17 9.86
C GLY A 2 -12.32 -11.11 8.77
N PRO A 3 -11.24 -10.37 8.44
CA PRO A 3 -11.27 -9.40 7.36
C PRO A 3 -11.60 -10.09 6.02
N GLN A 4 -12.37 -9.41 5.17
CA GLN A 4 -12.69 -9.92 3.83
C GLN A 4 -11.46 -9.78 2.92
N VAL A 5 -10.92 -10.91 2.46
CA VAL A 5 -9.72 -10.96 1.62
C VAL A 5 -10.11 -11.20 0.17
N ILE A 6 -9.61 -10.36 -0.73
CA ILE A 6 -9.68 -10.57 -2.18
C ILE A 6 -8.32 -11.04 -2.65
N ARG A 7 -8.27 -12.16 -3.36
CA ARG A 7 -7.03 -12.67 -3.97
C ARG A 7 -6.86 -12.06 -5.36
N ALA A 8 -5.70 -11.48 -5.60
CA ALA A 8 -5.30 -10.90 -6.88
C ALA A 8 -3.90 -11.42 -7.25
N ASP A 9 -3.72 -12.74 -7.18
CA ASP A 9 -2.45 -13.39 -7.53
C ASP A 9 -2.11 -13.14 -9.00
N GLY A 10 -0.85 -12.80 -9.28
CA GLY A 10 -0.37 -12.50 -10.63
C GLY A 10 -0.56 -11.05 -11.08
N LEU A 11 -1.27 -10.21 -10.33
CA LEU A 11 -1.36 -8.78 -10.57
C LEU A 11 -0.33 -8.01 -9.75
N LEU A 12 0.22 -6.94 -10.34
CA LEU A 12 1.07 -5.99 -9.62
C LEU A 12 0.22 -5.11 -8.69
N VAL A 13 0.72 -4.78 -7.49
CA VAL A 13 0.04 -3.79 -6.63
C VAL A 13 -0.09 -2.45 -7.36
N SER A 14 0.87 -2.07 -8.21
CA SER A 14 0.79 -0.86 -9.04
C SER A 14 -0.43 -0.85 -9.96
N ASP A 15 -0.73 -1.98 -10.60
CA ASP A 15 -1.83 -2.09 -11.56
C ASP A 15 -3.17 -2.05 -10.82
N LEU A 16 -3.23 -2.70 -9.67
CA LEU A 16 -4.39 -2.63 -8.76
C LEU A 16 -4.61 -1.20 -8.27
N LEU A 17 -3.55 -0.53 -7.79
CA LEU A 17 -3.60 0.87 -7.37
C LEU A 17 -4.14 1.76 -8.49
N GLN A 18 -3.58 1.64 -9.69
CA GLN A 18 -4.04 2.40 -10.85
C GLN A 18 -5.53 2.16 -11.16
N ALA A 19 -6.02 0.93 -11.01
CA ALA A 19 -7.42 0.61 -11.25
C ALA A 19 -8.37 1.12 -10.15
N ILE A 20 -7.92 1.15 -8.87
CA ILE A 20 -8.77 1.57 -7.75
C ILE A 20 -8.79 3.08 -7.52
N ILE A 21 -7.70 3.81 -7.85
CA ILE A 21 -7.59 5.25 -7.62
C ILE A 21 -8.72 6.08 -8.25
N PRO A 22 -9.18 5.84 -9.51
CA PRO A 22 -10.35 6.58 -10.03
C PRO A 22 -11.64 6.34 -9.24
N LEU A 23 -11.71 5.25 -8.48
CA LEU A 23 -12.91 4.83 -7.74
C LEU A 23 -12.80 5.16 -6.24
N PHE A 24 -11.63 5.62 -5.78
CA PHE A 24 -11.31 5.75 -4.36
C PHE A 24 -10.65 7.10 -4.08
N GLU A 25 -11.38 7.97 -3.39
CA GLU A 25 -10.87 9.26 -2.95
C GLU A 25 -9.95 9.06 -1.73
N LEU A 26 -8.71 9.56 -1.83
CA LEU A 26 -7.72 9.46 -0.77
C LEU A 26 -8.05 10.47 0.33
N ASP A 27 -7.95 10.03 1.59
CA ASP A 27 -8.21 10.89 2.75
C ASP A 27 -7.29 12.13 2.75
N SER A 28 -7.89 13.32 2.89
CA SER A 28 -7.17 14.59 2.96
C SER A 28 -6.79 15.00 4.39
N TYR A 29 -7.38 14.38 5.41
CA TYR A 29 -7.20 14.72 6.83
C TYR A 29 -6.17 13.83 7.54
N ALA A 30 -5.88 12.67 6.97
CA ALA A 30 -4.87 11.75 7.47
C ALA A 30 -3.98 11.27 6.32
N PRO A 31 -2.74 10.83 6.59
CA PRO A 31 -1.85 10.31 5.56
C PRO A 31 -2.48 9.09 4.87
N PRO A 32 -2.88 9.20 3.60
CA PRO A 32 -3.72 8.19 2.96
C PRO A 32 -2.91 7.04 2.37
N LEU A 33 -1.58 7.06 2.49
CA LEU A 33 -0.70 6.03 2.00
C LEU A 33 0.32 5.64 3.04
N VAL A 34 0.27 4.37 3.44
CA VAL A 34 1.18 3.81 4.44
C VAL A 34 1.85 2.56 3.89
N MET A 35 3.18 2.57 3.85
CA MET A 35 4.03 1.43 3.51
C MET A 35 4.72 0.86 4.75
N MET A 36 5.06 -0.41 4.70
CA MET A 36 5.88 -1.03 5.73
C MET A 36 7.35 -0.62 5.53
N ALA A 37 8.00 -0.19 6.60
CA ALA A 37 9.43 0.09 6.62
C ALA A 37 10.23 -1.22 6.51
N ALA A 38 11.41 -1.14 5.89
CA ALA A 38 12.38 -2.23 5.90
C ALA A 38 12.71 -2.63 7.35
N VAL A 39 12.84 -3.93 7.60
CA VAL A 39 13.41 -4.41 8.86
C VAL A 39 14.93 -4.25 8.79
N GLU A 40 15.59 -4.12 9.94
CA GLU A 40 17.05 -4.07 10.01
C GLU A 40 17.68 -5.25 9.26
N GLY A 41 18.56 -4.96 8.30
CA GLY A 41 19.18 -5.93 7.40
C GLY A 41 18.42 -6.22 6.10
N ASP A 42 17.24 -5.64 5.88
CA ASP A 42 16.48 -5.71 4.63
C ASP A 42 16.63 -4.42 3.81
N THR A 43 16.65 -4.53 2.48
CA THR A 43 16.71 -3.37 1.58
C THR A 43 15.45 -3.34 0.73
N LEU A 44 14.65 -2.28 0.90
CA LEU A 44 13.49 -2.05 0.05
C LEU A 44 13.95 -1.69 -1.36
N ASP A 45 13.35 -2.33 -2.35
CA ASP A 45 13.57 -1.98 -3.75
C ASP A 45 12.94 -0.59 -4.04
N PRO A 46 13.75 0.44 -4.37
CA PRO A 46 13.23 1.78 -4.67
C PRO A 46 12.33 1.80 -5.90
N GLU A 47 12.46 0.82 -6.81
CA GLU A 47 11.58 0.68 -7.98
C GLU A 47 10.13 0.44 -7.58
N VAL A 48 9.89 -0.29 -6.49
CA VAL A 48 8.53 -0.60 -6.04
C VAL A 48 7.81 0.67 -5.62
N GLU A 49 8.44 1.51 -4.80
CA GLU A 49 7.85 2.80 -4.41
C GLU A 49 7.64 3.71 -5.62
N ARG A 50 8.59 3.74 -6.56
CA ARG A 50 8.46 4.52 -7.79
C ARG A 50 7.25 4.08 -8.61
N ARG A 51 7.00 2.77 -8.75
CA ARG A 51 5.82 2.23 -9.43
C ARG A 51 4.53 2.66 -8.75
N TYR A 52 4.49 2.61 -7.42
CA TYR A 52 3.33 3.04 -6.64
C TYR A 52 3.05 4.53 -6.82
N ARG A 53 4.08 5.38 -6.70
CA ARG A 53 3.95 6.82 -6.94
C ARG A 53 3.46 7.13 -8.35
N ASN A 54 3.97 6.43 -9.36
CA ASN A 54 3.52 6.61 -10.75
C ASN A 54 2.05 6.21 -10.93
N ALA A 55 1.61 5.09 -10.36
CA ALA A 55 0.22 4.64 -10.43
C ALA A 55 -0.75 5.64 -9.77
N LEU A 56 -0.33 6.25 -8.66
CA LEU A 56 -1.12 7.23 -7.90
C LEU A 56 -1.14 8.61 -8.57
N SER A 57 -0.06 8.98 -9.27
CA SER A 57 0.11 10.30 -9.88
C SER A 57 -0.70 10.52 -11.17
N LEU A 58 -1.45 9.51 -11.63
CA LEU A 58 -2.18 9.56 -12.90
C LEU A 58 -3.33 10.57 -12.91
N GLN A 59 -3.95 10.84 -11.76
CA GLN A 59 -5.13 11.70 -11.65
C GLN A 59 -4.93 12.90 -10.73
N ALA A 60 -4.11 12.74 -9.69
CA ALA A 60 -3.80 13.78 -8.73
C ALA A 60 -2.32 13.67 -8.31
N PRO A 61 -1.70 14.73 -7.79
CA PRO A 61 -0.38 14.64 -7.19
C PRO A 61 -0.34 13.52 -6.15
N CYS A 62 0.65 12.63 -6.25
CA CYS A 62 0.79 11.53 -5.29
C CYS A 62 0.92 12.09 -3.87
N PRO A 63 0.10 11.63 -2.91
CA PRO A 63 0.25 11.99 -1.51
C PRO A 63 1.57 11.48 -0.94
N ASP A 64 1.94 12.02 0.22
CA ASP A 64 3.08 11.54 0.96
C ASP A 64 2.87 10.11 1.44
N ILE A 65 3.87 9.27 1.17
CA ILE A 65 3.90 7.87 1.59
C ILE A 65 4.62 7.81 2.93
N ILE A 66 3.91 7.41 3.99
CA ILE A 66 4.49 7.22 5.31
C ILE A 66 4.97 5.79 5.47
N ARG A 67 6.17 5.61 6.02
CA ARG A 67 6.70 4.29 6.36
C ARG A 67 6.57 4.03 7.86
N ILE A 68 5.98 2.89 8.22
CA ILE A 68 5.85 2.47 9.62
C ILE A 68 6.43 1.07 9.81
N ASN A 69 6.89 0.77 11.03
CA ASN A 69 7.44 -0.55 11.34
C ASN A 69 6.39 -1.66 11.17
N ARG A 70 6.85 -2.90 10.98
CA ARG A 70 5.98 -4.07 10.77
C ARG A 70 4.92 -4.27 11.86
N PHE A 71 5.23 -3.98 13.12
CA PHE A 71 4.28 -4.16 14.22
C PHE A 71 3.15 -3.11 14.17
N ALA A 72 3.50 -1.85 13.93
CA ALA A 72 2.54 -0.77 13.72
C ALA A 72 1.67 -1.04 12.48
N PHE A 73 2.29 -1.53 11.40
CA PHE A 73 1.62 -1.93 10.16
C PHE A 73 0.58 -3.04 10.41
N MET A 74 0.96 -4.10 11.12
CA MET A 74 0.05 -5.22 11.45
C MET A 74 -1.04 -4.82 12.46
N ASN A 75 -0.76 -3.90 13.37
CA ASN A 75 -1.80 -3.39 14.29
C ASN A 75 -2.81 -2.49 13.57
N GLY A 76 -2.36 -1.70 12.58
CA GLY A 76 -3.23 -0.92 11.70
C GLY A 76 -4.24 -1.77 10.92
N ARG A 77 -3.82 -2.96 10.45
CA ARG A 77 -4.68 -3.95 9.74
C ARG A 77 -5.91 -4.41 10.51
N LYS A 78 -5.92 -4.26 11.84
CA LYS A 78 -7.04 -4.70 12.67
C LYS A 78 -8.24 -3.76 12.60
N LYS A 79 -8.07 -2.56 12.03
CA LYS A 79 -9.17 -1.67 11.65
C LYS A 79 -9.66 -2.05 10.24
N PRO A 80 -10.95 -1.87 9.90
CA PRO A 80 -11.56 -2.39 8.66
C PRO A 80 -11.10 -1.68 7.36
N LEU A 81 -9.89 -1.09 7.33
CA LEU A 81 -9.32 -0.50 6.13
C LEU A 81 -8.78 -1.61 5.21
N ARG A 82 -9.23 -1.62 3.96
CA ARG A 82 -8.89 -2.64 2.97
C ARG A 82 -7.40 -2.54 2.64
N SER A 83 -6.67 -3.63 2.84
CA SER A 83 -5.23 -3.68 2.58
C SER A 83 -4.93 -4.32 1.24
N LEU A 84 -3.99 -3.76 0.47
CA LEU A 84 -3.39 -4.45 -0.68
C LEU A 84 -2.03 -5.01 -0.27
N SER A 85 -1.84 -6.30 -0.52
CA SER A 85 -0.53 -6.94 -0.40
C SER A 85 -0.35 -7.98 -1.49
N GLN A 86 0.80 -7.96 -2.15
CA GLN A 86 1.22 -9.07 -3.00
C GLN A 86 1.86 -10.18 -2.15
N ALA A 87 1.56 -11.43 -2.49
CA ALA A 87 2.09 -12.59 -1.80
C ALA A 87 3.61 -12.77 -1.94
N ASN A 88 4.23 -12.12 -2.94
CA ASN A 88 5.61 -12.38 -3.35
C ASN A 88 6.66 -11.52 -2.63
N GLU A 89 6.25 -10.48 -1.91
CA GLU A 89 7.20 -9.52 -1.33
C GLU A 89 6.87 -9.25 0.13
N ARG A 90 7.80 -9.64 1.01
CA ARG A 90 7.62 -9.66 2.48
C ARG A 90 7.42 -8.27 3.09
N SER A 91 7.62 -7.19 2.30
CA SER A 91 7.82 -5.83 2.81
C SER A 91 7.06 -4.72 2.05
N THR A 92 6.20 -5.02 1.06
CA THR A 92 5.63 -4.01 0.12
C THR A 92 4.09 -3.96 0.09
N GLY A 93 3.45 -4.09 1.27
CA GLY A 93 2.03 -3.79 1.40
C GLY A 93 1.76 -2.29 1.49
N ILE A 94 0.67 -1.83 0.89
CA ILE A 94 0.15 -0.46 1.05
C ILE A 94 -1.22 -0.52 1.74
N PHE A 95 -1.44 0.41 2.67
CA PHE A 95 -2.77 0.77 3.15
C PHE A 95 -3.17 2.15 2.65
N PHE A 96 -4.47 2.28 2.47
CA PHE A 96 -5.23 3.50 2.24
C PHE A 96 -6.49 3.47 3.10
#